data_AF-A0A348AIF4-F1
#
_entry.id   AF-A0A348AIF4-F1
#
_cell.length_a   1.000
_cell.length_b   1.000
_cell.length_c   1.000
_cell.angle_alpha   90.00
_cell.angle_beta   90.00
_cell.angle_gamma   90.00
#
_symmetry.space_group_name_H-M   'P 1'
#
loop_
_entity.id
_entity.type
_entity.pdbx_description
1 polymer ?
#
loop_
_entity_poly.entity_id
_entity_poly.type
_entity_poly.pdbx_seq_one_letter_code
_entity_poly.pdbx_strand_id
1 'polypeptide(L)'
;MPNLQMFGFEFNVIIAYIFGIILIYLIGRVFLMPIKLVFKLIYNALIGGLMLWVVNFIGSHFAFTIGINPVTALIAGFLGLPGVVLLILFKIFIG
;
A
#
# COMPACT_ATOMS: atom_id res chain seq x y z
N MET A 1 -22.34 -24.77 51.43
CA MET A 1 -22.75 -24.94 50.02
C MET A 1 -22.14 -23.80 49.23
N PRO A 2 -21.33 -24.05 48.18
CA PRO A 2 -20.77 -22.97 47.36
C PRO A 2 -21.90 -22.16 46.71
N ASN A 3 -21.79 -20.83 46.74
CA ASN A 3 -22.77 -19.92 46.17
C ASN A 3 -22.72 -20.01 44.62
N LEU A 4 -23.85 -20.37 43.99
CA LEU A 4 -23.99 -20.45 42.54
C LEU A 4 -23.64 -19.13 41.83
N GLN A 5 -23.75 -17.99 42.50
CA GLN A 5 -23.37 -16.68 41.97
C GLN A 5 -21.87 -16.59 41.67
N MET A 6 -21.02 -17.24 42.47
CA MET A 6 -19.55 -17.22 42.28
C MET A 6 -19.14 -17.88 40.95
N PHE A 7 -19.78 -18.99 40.58
CA PHE A 7 -19.54 -19.66 39.30
C PHE A 7 -19.98 -18.84 38.08
N GLY A 8 -21.00 -17.98 38.22
CA GLY A 8 -21.44 -17.10 37.14
C GLY A 8 -20.47 -15.96 36.82
N PHE A 9 -19.79 -15.42 37.83
CA PHE A 9 -18.78 -14.37 37.64
C PHE A 9 -17.55 -14.91 36.89
N GLU A 10 -17.06 -16.10 37.23
CA GLU A 10 -15.94 -16.77 36.54
C GLU A 10 -16.22 -16.92 35.03
N PHE A 11 -17.43 -17.37 34.67
CA PHE A 11 -17.83 -17.55 33.28
C PHE A 11 -17.90 -16.24 32.49
N ASN A 12 -18.43 -15.18 33.12
CA ASN A 12 -18.48 -13.85 32.51
C ASN A 12 -17.08 -13.29 32.24
N VAL A 13 -16.13 -13.50 33.15
CA VAL A 13 -14.73 -13.07 32.98
C VAL A 13 -14.08 -13.80 31.81
N ILE A 14 -14.28 -15.12 31.71
CA ILE A 14 -13.76 -15.93 30.60
C ILE A 14 -14.31 -15.45 29.26
N ILE A 15 -15.63 -15.21 29.17
CA ILE A 15 -16.28 -14.72 27.94
C ILE A 15 -15.76 -13.33 27.56
N ALA A 16 -15.64 -12.42 28.53
CA ALA A 16 -15.10 -11.08 28.30
C ALA A 16 -13.65 -11.12 27.78
N TYR A 17 -12.83 -12.04 28.31
CA TYR A 17 -11.45 -12.21 27.88
C TYR A 17 -11.36 -12.72 26.42
N ILE A 18 -12.15 -13.74 26.09
CA ILE A 18 -12.24 -14.28 24.72
C ILE A 18 -12.72 -13.19 23.76
N PHE A 19 -13.76 -12.45 24.14
CA PHE A 19 -14.29 -11.35 23.34
C PHE A 19 -13.24 -10.26 23.10
N GLY A 20 -12.50 -9.88 24.15
CA GLY A 20 -11.40 -8.91 24.05
C GLY A 20 -10.30 -9.35 23.08
N ILE A 21 -9.87 -10.61 23.14
CA ILE A 21 -8.87 -11.16 22.20
C ILE A 21 -9.38 -11.10 20.76
N ILE A 22 -10.63 -11.49 20.52
CA ILE A 22 -11.24 -11.45 19.18
C ILE A 22 -11.30 -10.00 18.66
N LEU A 23 -11.66 -9.05 19.51
CA LEU A 23 -11.73 -7.64 19.15
C LEU A 23 -10.36 -7.08 18.77
N ILE A 24 -9.33 -7.36 19.56
CA ILE A 24 -7.94 -6.96 19.28
C ILE A 24 -7.46 -7.59 17.97
N TYR A 25 -7.76 -8.87 17.74
CA TYR A 25 -7.38 -9.55 16.51
C TYR A 25 -8.04 -8.91 15.27
N LEU A 26 -9.33 -8.58 15.34
CA LEU A 26 -10.06 -7.90 14.26
C LEU A 26 -9.46 -6.53 13.96
N ILE A 27 -9.26 -5.72 15.00
CA ILE A 27 -8.67 -4.38 14.88
C ILE A 27 -7.26 -4.49 14.27
N GLY A 28 -6.41 -5.36 14.82
CA GLY A 28 -5.06 -5.58 14.31
C GLY A 28 -5.06 -5.97 12.83
N ARG A 29 -5.97 -6.86 12.41
CA ARG A 29 -6.08 -7.28 11.01
C ARG A 29 -6.50 -6.14 10.08
N VAL A 30 -7.45 -5.30 10.51
CA VAL A 30 -7.91 -4.13 9.73
C VAL A 30 -6.77 -3.13 9.52
N PHE A 31 -5.91 -2.90 10.52
CA PHE A 31 -4.76 -2.00 10.39
C PHE A 31 -3.59 -2.60 9.59
N LEU A 32 -3.37 -3.91 9.65
CA LEU A 32 -2.27 -4.55 8.90
C LEU A 32 -2.50 -4.59 7.38
N MET A 33 -3.76 -4.60 6.92
CA MET A 33 -4.11 -4.61 5.51
C MET A 33 -3.66 -3.34 4.74
N PRO A 34 -3.96 -2.10 5.19
CA PRO A 34 -3.52 -0.88 4.51
C PRO A 34 -2.01 -0.69 4.58
N ILE A 35 -1.35 -1.14 5.66
CA ILE A 35 0.11 -1.06 5.78
C ILE A 35 0.80 -1.81 4.65
N LYS A 36 0.35 -3.03 4.34
CA LYS A 36 0.88 -3.82 3.20
C LYS A 36 0.67 -3.11 1.86
N LEU A 37 -0.46 -2.43 1.68
CA LEU A 37 -0.74 -1.65 0.48
C LEU A 37 0.23 -0.47 0.35
N VAL A 38 0.48 0.27 1.44
CA VAL A 38 1.43 1.40 1.45
C VAL A 38 2.84 0.93 1.07
N PHE A 39 3.31 -0.19 1.62
CA PHE A 39 4.60 -0.75 1.23
C PHE A 39 4.66 -1.15 -0.25
N LYS A 40 3.58 -1.74 -0.78
CA LYS A 40 3.48 -2.07 -2.21
C LYS A 40 3.52 -0.82 -3.09
N LEU A 41 2.84 0.26 -2.67
CA LEU A 41 2.86 1.55 -3.37
C LEU A 41 4.27 2.15 -3.37
N ILE A 42 4.95 2.17 -2.23
CA ILE A 42 6.32 2.68 -2.12
C ILE A 42 7.26 1.89 -3.03
N TYR A 43 7.21 0.55 -2.98
CA TYR A 43 8.06 -0.31 -3.81
C TYR A 43 7.85 -0.04 -5.31
N ASN A 44 6.58 0.01 -5.76
CA ASN A 44 6.28 0.30 -7.15
C ASN A 44 6.69 1.72 -7.54
N ALA A 45 6.46 2.72 -6.69
CA ALA A 45 6.87 4.09 -6.93
C ALA A 45 8.39 4.22 -7.06
N LEU A 46 9.18 3.50 -6.24
CA LEU A 46 10.63 3.50 -6.35
C LEU A 46 11.09 2.88 -7.67
N ILE A 47 10.53 1.74 -8.07
CA ILE A 47 10.86 1.10 -9.35
C ILE A 47 10.47 1.99 -10.53
N GLY A 48 9.25 2.49 -10.57
CA GLY A 48 8.79 3.34 -11.66
C GLY A 48 9.52 4.68 -11.67
N GLY A 49 9.85 5.25 -10.51
CA GLY A 49 10.70 6.43 -10.40
C GLY A 49 12.10 6.20 -10.97
N LEU A 50 12.70 5.04 -10.69
CA LEU A 50 13.98 4.64 -11.26
C LEU A 50 13.89 4.46 -12.79
N MET A 51 12.84 3.82 -13.29
CA MET A 51 12.59 3.68 -14.73
C MET A 51 12.47 5.04 -15.41
N LEU A 52 11.67 5.95 -14.86
CA LEU A 52 11.51 7.30 -15.39
C LEU A 52 12.79 8.12 -15.31
N TRP A 53 13.60 7.92 -14.26
CA TRP A 53 14.91 8.54 -14.15
C TRP A 53 15.85 8.10 -15.28
N VAL A 54 15.90 6.80 -15.59
CA VAL A 54 16.67 6.28 -16.73
C VAL A 54 16.15 6.83 -18.05
N VAL A 55 14.83 6.85 -18.24
CA VAL A 55 14.21 7.41 -19.46
C VAL A 55 14.53 8.89 -19.62
N ASN A 56 14.48 9.67 -18.54
CA ASN A 56 14.84 11.09 -18.57
C ASN A 56 16.33 11.31 -18.82
N PHE A 57 17.20 10.43 -18.30
CA PHE A 57 18.63 10.50 -18.57
C PHE A 57 18.90 10.36 -20.07
N ILE A 58 18.32 9.36 -20.72
CA ILE A 58 18.45 9.16 -22.17
C ILE A 58 17.71 10.27 -22.93
N GLY A 59 16.46 10.57 -22.55
CA GLY A 59 15.59 11.55 -23.18
C GLY A 59 16.10 12.99 -23.11
N SER A 60 16.89 13.34 -22.10
CA SER A 60 17.49 14.67 -21.98
C SER A 60 18.39 15.04 -23.17
N HIS A 61 19.00 14.05 -23.83
CA HIS A 61 19.77 14.25 -25.07
C HIS A 61 18.89 14.70 -26.24
N PHE A 62 17.58 14.44 -26.16
CA PHE A 62 16.56 14.82 -27.15
C PHE A 62 15.67 15.97 -26.66
N ALA A 63 16.08 16.70 -25.62
CA ALA A 63 15.26 17.70 -24.93
C ALA A 63 13.90 17.17 -24.42
N PHE A 64 13.80 15.85 -24.19
CA PHE A 64 12.60 15.17 -23.74
C PHE A 64 12.70 14.80 -22.26
N THR A 65 11.76 15.29 -21.45
CA THR A 65 11.68 14.97 -20.02
C THR A 65 10.24 14.73 -19.58
N ILE A 66 10.05 13.66 -18.79
CA ILE A 66 8.80 13.31 -18.11
C ILE A 66 8.94 13.69 -16.64
N GLY A 67 7.92 14.35 -16.09
CA GLY A 67 7.92 14.68 -14.66
C GLY A 67 8.00 13.42 -13.80
N ILE A 68 8.97 13.36 -12.88
CA ILE A 68 9.10 12.27 -11.90
C ILE A 68 8.36 12.70 -10.64
N ASN A 69 7.14 12.20 -10.46
CA ASN A 69 6.32 12.44 -9.28
C ASN A 69 5.65 11.13 -8.84
N PRO A 70 5.02 11.07 -7.65
CA PRO A 70 4.40 9.83 -7.19
C PRO A 70 3.38 9.23 -8.16
N VAL A 71 2.63 10.06 -8.90
CA VAL A 71 1.63 9.58 -9.87
C VAL A 71 2.31 8.93 -11.07
N THR A 72 3.24 9.61 -11.72
CA THR A 72 3.96 9.07 -12.89
C THR A 72 4.82 7.87 -12.51
N ALA A 73 5.48 7.91 -11.35
CA ALA A 73 6.27 6.82 -10.81
C ALA A 73 5.40 5.60 -10.47
N LEU A 74 4.21 5.78 -9.91
CA LEU A 74 3.28 4.67 -9.69
C LEU A 74 2.74 4.11 -11.01
N ILE A 75 2.40 4.95 -12.00
CA ILE A 75 1.96 4.48 -13.32
C ILE A 75 3.05 3.63 -13.98
N ALA A 76 4.29 4.14 -14.03
CA ALA A 76 5.44 3.40 -14.56
C ALA A 76 5.76 2.15 -13.73
N GLY A 77 5.62 2.21 -12.40
CA GLY A 77 5.93 1.11 -11.48
C GLY A 77 4.91 -0.01 -11.48
N PHE A 78 3.61 0.32 -11.57
CA PHE A 78 2.52 -0.67 -11.62
C PHE A 78 2.41 -1.34 -12.98
N LEU A 79 2.53 -0.57 -14.05
CA LEU A 79 2.37 -1.08 -15.42
C LEU A 79 3.70 -1.52 -16.03
N GLY A 80 4.85 -1.18 -15.42
CA GLY A 80 6.18 -1.47 -15.93
C GLY A 80 6.48 -0.73 -17.23
N LEU A 81 7.10 -1.45 -18.18
CA LEU A 81 7.44 -0.92 -19.50
C LEU A 81 6.20 -0.36 -20.26
N PRO A 82 5.04 -1.04 -20.29
CA PRO A 82 3.79 -0.45 -20.79
C PRO A 82 3.44 0.91 -20.19
N GLY A 83 3.67 1.10 -18.88
CA GLY A 83 3.42 2.37 -18.19
C GLY A 83 4.38 3.48 -18.63
N VAL A 84 5.65 3.13 -18.83
CA VAL A 84 6.65 4.06 -19.38
C VAL A 84 6.27 4.49 -20.79
N VAL A 85 5.89 3.54 -21.66
CA VAL A 85 5.42 3.85 -23.03
C VAL A 85 4.19 4.75 -22.98
N LEU A 86 3.21 4.46 -22.12
CA LEU A 86 2.03 5.29 -21.94
C LEU A 86 2.39 6.74 -21.57
N LEU A 87 3.33 6.93 -20.62
CA LEU A 87 3.76 8.25 -20.19
C LEU A 87 4.54 9.01 -21.29
N ILE A 88 5.31 8.28 -22.09
CA ILE A 88 5.99 8.85 -23.27
C ILE A 88 4.95 9.34 -24.28
N LEU A 89 3.98 8.50 -24.63
CA LEU A 89 2.90 8.87 -25.56
C LEU A 89 2.07 10.04 -25.01
N PHE A 90 1.72 10.01 -23.73
CA PHE A 90 1.01 11.11 -23.07
C PHE A 90 1.77 12.44 -23.22
N LYS A 91 3.09 12.42 -22.98
CA LYS A 91 3.92 13.61 -23.14
C LYS A 91 4.02 14.10 -24.60
N ILE A 92 3.97 13.20 -25.58
CA ILE A 92 4.06 13.55 -27.01
C ILE A 92 2.73 14.08 -27.56
N PHE A 93 1.59 13.53 -27.13
CA PHE A 93 0.28 13.87 -27.70
C PHE A 93 -0.44 15.02 -26.98
N ILE A 94 -0.26 15.13 -25.67
CA ILE A 94 -0.94 16.12 -24.82
C ILE A 94 0.01 17.21 -24.32
N GLY A 95 1.31 16.91 -24.25
CA GLY A 95 2.35 17.79 -23.72
C GLY A 95 3.08 18.60 -24.76
#